data_AF-A0A484FJ91-F1
#
_entry.id   AF-A0A484FJ91-F1
#
_cell.length_a   1.000
_cell.length_b   1.000
_cell.length_c   1.000
_cell.angle_alpha   90.00
_cell.angle_beta   90.00
_cell.angle_gamma   90.00
#
_symmetry.space_group_name_H-M   'P 1'
#
loop_
_entity.id
_entity.type
_entity.pdbx_description
1 polymer ?
#
loop_
_entity_poly.entity_id
_entity_poly.type
_entity_poly.pdbx_seq_one_letter_code
_entity_poly.pdbx_strand_id
1 'polypeptide(L)'
;MSRFAKQSELGVSHARRGRPKMTATGEMDEISLTDLSRHNTKTDCWIAVHSKVWDITDFISEHPGGPSVLLKCAGSNATEIFDKVHAPDILEELPEDKLVGILKDATPDVPAAASQPSGQNGVATQPAEIALGSSVEQGDTGIPPLEAILSAPDLELVASKALTPKTWAFYSSAATDLITHRKNKELVRRIMIRPRILRNVTRVDFRTSILGFESAAPFFISPAAMAKLISSNASYTLKSIVSAAPPTQPFFFQLYINSERHKTVAILRSAKKLGIKAVFVTVDAPVPGKREADERAAQAGTIRSAISGGESSRDRKGSGLGRLMARYIDKSITWEDLTWIRGASGVPLVLKGVQTADDVRLAVEYGVDGVLLSNHGGRSLDGSQASILVLLELREQCPEVFDKLEVYIDGGFERGSDVLKAVALGATAVGVGRPFLYSLVYGQEGVEHLSQILKDEIETSMRLCGITSLSQATPAMVNTLDVDYLVMSGEQARPKTPLRKRRAKL
;
A
#
# COMPACT_ATOMS: atom_id res chain seq x y z
N MET A 1 58.14 -22.92 -9.93
CA MET A 1 58.85 -23.91 -9.08
C MET A 1 58.09 -23.98 -7.76
N SER A 2 57.20 -24.97 -7.57
CA SER A 2 57.48 -26.30 -6.98
C SER A 2 57.78 -26.14 -5.48
N ARG A 3 57.01 -26.63 -4.49
CA ARG A 3 56.43 -27.98 -4.20
C ARG A 3 55.25 -27.79 -3.18
N PHE A 4 54.04 -28.38 -3.26
CA PHE A 4 53.58 -29.79 -3.06
C PHE A 4 54.22 -30.50 -1.83
N ALA A 5 53.56 -31.24 -0.92
CA ALA A 5 52.19 -31.76 -0.77
C ALA A 5 52.00 -32.44 0.62
N LYS A 6 50.72 -32.80 0.93
CA LYS A 6 50.15 -33.81 1.89
C LYS A 6 50.15 -33.46 3.38
N GLN A 7 49.13 -33.70 4.21
CA GLN A 7 47.87 -34.50 4.25
C GLN A 7 46.99 -33.83 5.36
N SER A 8 45.66 -33.92 5.51
CA SER A 8 44.76 -35.09 5.49
C SER A 8 43.29 -34.67 5.37
N GLU A 9 42.52 -35.50 4.69
CA GLU A 9 41.06 -35.46 4.49
C GLU A 9 40.26 -35.77 5.76
N LEU A 10 39.09 -35.13 5.91
CA LEU A 10 37.88 -35.68 6.51
C LEU A 10 36.69 -34.94 5.87
N GLY A 11 35.99 -35.64 4.97
CA GLY A 11 34.95 -35.09 4.13
C GLY A 11 33.60 -34.93 4.82
N VAL A 12 32.87 -33.89 4.44
CA VAL A 12 31.41 -33.84 4.48
C VAL A 12 30.97 -33.36 3.09
N SER A 13 30.39 -34.28 2.32
CA SER A 13 29.88 -34.01 0.97
C SER A 13 28.65 -33.11 1.05
N HIS A 14 28.76 -31.85 0.62
CA HIS A 14 27.60 -31.04 0.25
C HIS A 14 27.22 -31.39 -1.19
N ALA A 15 26.21 -32.23 -1.35
CA ALA A 15 25.60 -32.50 -2.65
C ALA A 15 24.90 -31.22 -3.14
N ARG A 16 25.47 -30.58 -4.18
CA ARG A 16 24.77 -29.60 -5.02
C ARG A 16 23.52 -30.28 -5.60
N ARG A 17 22.33 -29.87 -5.19
CA ARG A 17 21.07 -30.19 -5.89
C ARG A 17 20.59 -28.94 -6.59
N GLY A 18 20.72 -28.94 -7.91
CA GLY A 18 20.21 -27.90 -8.80
C GLY A 18 19.62 -28.56 -10.05
N ARG A 19 18.48 -28.02 -10.49
CA ARG A 19 17.57 -28.40 -11.59
C ARG A 19 16.43 -29.37 -11.25
N PRO A 20 15.21 -29.11 -11.77
CA PRO A 20 14.15 -30.11 -11.79
C PRO A 20 14.66 -31.30 -12.61
N LYS A 21 14.57 -32.50 -12.05
CA LYS A 21 14.79 -33.71 -12.82
C LYS A 21 13.57 -33.84 -13.74
N MET A 22 13.80 -33.71 -15.04
CA MET A 22 12.82 -34.08 -16.04
C MET A 22 12.92 -35.60 -16.23
N THR A 23 11.78 -36.28 -16.28
CA THR A 23 11.77 -37.69 -16.71
C THR A 23 12.31 -37.78 -18.14
N ALA A 24 12.75 -38.98 -18.56
CA ALA A 24 13.25 -39.21 -19.92
C ALA A 24 12.20 -38.91 -21.03
N THR A 25 10.94 -38.65 -20.64
CA THR A 25 9.80 -38.31 -21.51
C THR A 25 9.43 -36.82 -21.50
N GLY A 26 10.13 -35.97 -20.74
CA GLY A 26 9.89 -34.52 -20.70
C GLY A 26 8.78 -34.06 -19.75
N GLU A 27 8.31 -34.96 -18.86
CA GLU A 27 7.31 -34.65 -17.85
C GLU A 27 7.98 -34.25 -16.52
N MET A 28 7.31 -33.39 -15.76
CA MET A 28 7.78 -32.97 -14.44
C MET A 28 7.70 -34.15 -13.46
N ASP A 29 8.70 -34.29 -12.58
CA ASP A 29 8.72 -35.35 -11.58
C ASP A 29 7.47 -35.33 -10.69
N GLU A 30 6.82 -36.48 -10.55
CA GLU A 30 5.69 -36.67 -9.64
C GLU A 30 6.21 -36.89 -8.21
N ILE A 31 5.80 -36.04 -7.28
CA ILE A 31 6.12 -36.11 -5.86
C ILE A 31 4.92 -36.67 -5.10
N SER A 32 5.12 -37.69 -4.26
CA SER A 32 4.07 -38.20 -3.38
C SER A 32 3.91 -37.31 -2.14
N LEU A 33 2.74 -37.33 -1.50
CA LEU A 33 2.55 -36.65 -0.20
C LEU A 33 3.52 -37.17 0.86
N THR A 34 3.85 -38.46 0.81
CA THR A 34 4.83 -39.08 1.73
C THR A 34 6.22 -38.50 1.52
N ASP A 35 6.65 -38.32 0.27
CA ASP A 35 7.94 -37.70 -0.03
C ASP A 35 7.97 -36.22 0.34
N LEU A 36 6.90 -35.47 0.01
CA LEU A 36 6.74 -34.07 0.43
C LEU A 36 6.90 -33.92 1.95
N SER A 37 6.27 -34.79 2.75
CA SER A 37 6.27 -34.72 4.21
C SER A 37 7.64 -34.87 4.87
N ARG A 38 8.64 -35.39 4.14
CA ARG A 38 10.02 -35.52 4.63
C ARG A 38 10.76 -34.18 4.67
N HIS A 39 10.34 -33.22 3.86
CA HIS A 39 10.94 -31.90 3.73
C HIS A 39 10.20 -30.90 4.64
N ASN A 40 10.27 -31.13 5.95
CA ASN A 40 9.47 -30.41 6.96
C ASN A 40 10.29 -29.60 7.98
N THR A 41 11.56 -29.30 7.68
CA THR A 41 12.48 -28.65 8.62
C THR A 41 13.03 -27.32 8.09
N LYS A 42 13.60 -26.48 8.96
CA LYS A 42 14.15 -25.17 8.56
C LYS A 42 15.26 -25.25 7.51
N THR A 43 16.00 -26.36 7.49
CA THR A 43 17.13 -26.59 6.57
C THR A 43 16.76 -27.50 5.40
N ASP A 44 15.52 -27.94 5.33
CA ASP A 44 14.99 -28.80 4.27
C ASP A 44 13.45 -28.71 4.28
N CYS A 45 12.91 -27.77 3.50
CA CYS A 45 11.50 -27.39 3.54
C CYS A 45 10.87 -27.28 2.16
N TRP A 46 9.93 -28.17 1.86
CA TRP A 46 9.11 -28.11 0.67
C TRP A 46 7.66 -27.88 1.03
N ILE A 47 6.92 -27.22 0.13
CA ILE A 47 5.46 -27.07 0.24
C ILE A 47 4.81 -27.38 -1.10
N ALA A 48 3.58 -27.86 -1.08
CA ALA A 48 2.76 -27.96 -2.29
C ALA A 48 1.72 -26.84 -2.33
N VAL A 49 1.59 -26.17 -3.48
CA VAL A 49 0.54 -25.16 -3.73
C VAL A 49 0.03 -25.34 -5.15
N HIS A 50 -1.30 -25.43 -5.32
CA HIS A 50 -1.94 -25.71 -6.60
C HIS A 50 -1.31 -26.90 -7.35
N SER A 51 -1.06 -27.99 -6.63
CA SER A 51 -0.42 -29.22 -7.11
C SER A 51 1.03 -29.09 -7.58
N LYS A 52 1.68 -27.93 -7.44
CA LYS A 52 3.12 -27.75 -7.69
C LYS A 52 3.89 -27.83 -6.37
N VAL A 53 4.97 -28.59 -6.35
CA VAL A 53 5.87 -28.72 -5.19
C VAL A 53 7.05 -27.78 -5.33
N TRP A 54 7.27 -26.94 -4.31
CA TRP A 54 8.29 -25.91 -4.30
C TRP A 54 9.28 -26.12 -3.16
N ASP A 55 10.57 -26.01 -3.45
CA ASP A 55 11.62 -25.93 -2.45
C ASP A 55 11.75 -24.47 -1.97
N ILE A 56 11.28 -24.23 -0.76
CA ILE A 56 11.27 -22.91 -0.15
C ILE A 56 12.36 -22.76 0.92
N THR A 57 13.30 -23.69 1.01
CA THR A 57 14.30 -23.76 2.10
C THR A 57 15.06 -22.44 2.26
N ASP A 58 15.60 -21.90 1.16
CA ASP A 58 16.33 -20.63 1.18
C ASP A 58 15.40 -19.41 1.37
N PHE A 59 14.14 -19.57 0.97
CA PHE A 59 13.13 -18.51 1.06
C PHE A 59 12.53 -18.38 2.46
N ILE A 60 12.68 -19.38 3.33
CA ILE A 60 12.16 -19.36 4.71
C ILE A 60 12.55 -18.09 5.48
N SER A 61 13.81 -17.66 5.35
CA SER A 61 14.32 -16.45 6.03
C SER A 61 13.96 -15.15 5.32
N GLU A 62 13.60 -15.22 4.05
CA GLU A 62 13.32 -14.05 3.19
C GLU A 62 11.83 -13.77 3.03
N HIS A 63 10.98 -14.76 3.32
CA HIS A 63 9.55 -14.63 3.28
C HIS A 63 9.12 -13.45 4.17
N PRO A 64 8.34 -12.48 3.65
CA PRO A 64 8.06 -11.26 4.42
C PRO A 64 7.30 -11.52 5.74
N GLY A 65 6.75 -12.72 5.90
CA GLY A 65 6.06 -13.21 7.10
C GLY A 65 6.91 -14.03 8.03
N GLY A 66 8.18 -14.05 7.75
CA GLY A 66 9.13 -14.78 8.52
C GLY A 66 8.94 -16.30 8.44
N PRO A 67 9.87 -16.99 9.09
CA PRO A 67 10.08 -18.41 8.91
C PRO A 67 9.01 -19.28 9.56
N SER A 68 8.35 -18.80 10.61
CA SER A 68 7.44 -19.59 11.44
C SER A 68 6.16 -20.03 10.73
N VAL A 69 5.72 -19.31 9.69
CA VAL A 69 4.50 -19.68 8.95
C VAL A 69 4.78 -20.69 7.84
N LEU A 70 5.90 -20.53 7.14
CA LEU A 70 6.36 -21.53 6.18
C LEU A 70 6.67 -22.85 6.88
N LEU A 71 7.29 -22.80 8.07
CA LEU A 71 7.59 -24.00 8.85
C LEU A 71 6.34 -24.74 9.36
N LYS A 72 5.20 -24.06 9.51
CA LYS A 72 3.93 -24.72 9.87
C LYS A 72 3.30 -25.49 8.72
N CYS A 73 3.65 -25.12 7.50
CA CYS A 73 3.17 -25.77 6.27
C CYS A 73 4.26 -26.68 5.67
N ALA A 74 5.40 -26.83 6.36
CA ALA A 74 6.55 -27.55 5.84
C ALA A 74 6.20 -29.03 5.67
N GLY A 75 6.45 -29.54 4.46
CA GLY A 75 6.09 -30.88 4.06
C GLY A 75 4.59 -31.12 3.86
N SER A 76 3.77 -30.07 3.72
CA SER A 76 2.32 -30.21 3.49
C SER A 76 1.84 -29.52 2.22
N ASN A 77 0.61 -29.85 1.81
CA ASN A 77 -0.15 -29.02 0.89
C ASN A 77 -0.62 -27.78 1.64
N ALA A 78 -0.29 -26.61 1.12
CA ALA A 78 -0.52 -25.31 1.72
C ALA A 78 -1.48 -24.44 0.90
N THR A 79 -2.15 -25.01 -0.11
CA THR A 79 -2.97 -24.28 -1.09
C THR A 79 -4.04 -23.42 -0.41
N GLU A 80 -4.82 -23.97 0.52
CA GLU A 80 -5.89 -23.20 1.18
C GLU A 80 -5.36 -22.04 2.02
N ILE A 81 -4.23 -22.24 2.71
CA ILE A 81 -3.59 -21.20 3.52
C ILE A 81 -3.00 -20.12 2.61
N PHE A 82 -2.42 -20.54 1.49
CA PHE A 82 -1.84 -19.67 0.49
C PHE A 82 -2.91 -18.79 -0.18
N ASP A 83 -4.02 -19.36 -0.65
CA ASP A 83 -5.08 -18.63 -1.37
C ASP A 83 -5.81 -17.59 -0.51
N LYS A 84 -5.86 -17.79 0.81
CA LYS A 84 -6.45 -16.83 1.75
C LYS A 84 -5.62 -15.54 1.90
N VAL A 85 -4.37 -15.56 1.42
CA VAL A 85 -3.31 -14.64 1.83
C VAL A 85 -2.62 -14.05 0.59
N HIS A 86 -2.40 -14.86 -0.43
CA HIS A 86 -1.61 -14.57 -1.61
C HIS A 86 -2.44 -14.73 -2.90
N ALA A 87 -2.05 -13.98 -3.93
CA ALA A 87 -2.56 -14.20 -5.28
C ALA A 87 -1.96 -15.50 -5.86
N PRO A 88 -2.71 -16.27 -6.68
CA PRO A 88 -2.27 -17.57 -7.20
C PRO A 88 -0.94 -17.52 -7.98
N ASP A 89 -0.61 -16.37 -8.57
CA ASP A 89 0.53 -16.16 -9.46
C ASP A 89 1.84 -15.79 -8.74
N ILE A 90 1.83 -15.54 -7.42
CA ILE A 90 3.05 -15.08 -6.72
C ILE A 90 4.16 -16.14 -6.67
N LEU A 91 3.80 -17.43 -6.77
CA LEU A 91 4.78 -18.53 -6.84
C LEU A 91 5.50 -18.60 -8.18
N GLU A 92 4.94 -18.01 -9.22
CA GLU A 92 5.59 -17.94 -10.54
C GLU A 92 6.76 -16.92 -10.57
N GLU A 93 6.92 -16.12 -9.51
CA GLU A 93 8.08 -15.25 -9.33
C GLU A 93 9.26 -15.96 -8.66
N LEU A 94 9.05 -17.16 -8.08
CA LEU A 94 10.16 -17.97 -7.57
C LEU A 94 11.02 -18.47 -8.74
N PRO A 95 12.36 -18.53 -8.56
CA PRO A 95 13.23 -19.09 -9.57
C PRO A 95 12.78 -20.51 -9.99
N GLU A 96 12.82 -20.83 -11.29
CA GLU A 96 12.36 -22.12 -11.82
C GLU A 96 13.08 -23.32 -11.20
N ASP A 97 14.33 -23.15 -10.72
CA ASP A 97 15.08 -24.19 -10.02
C ASP A 97 14.54 -24.51 -8.61
N LYS A 98 13.61 -23.71 -8.10
CA LYS A 98 12.85 -23.99 -6.87
C LYS A 98 11.61 -24.83 -7.11
N LEU A 99 11.17 -24.99 -8.35
CA LEU A 99 10.07 -25.88 -8.69
C LEU A 99 10.58 -27.32 -8.75
N VAL A 100 10.14 -28.14 -7.79
CA VAL A 100 10.61 -29.51 -7.60
C VAL A 100 9.86 -30.51 -8.48
N GLY A 101 8.55 -30.33 -8.62
CA GLY A 101 7.70 -31.28 -9.34
C GLY A 101 6.21 -31.05 -9.14
N ILE A 102 5.38 -32.03 -9.50
CA ILE A 102 3.92 -32.00 -9.36
C ILE A 102 3.50 -33.02 -8.30
N LEU A 103 2.57 -32.63 -7.42
CA LEU A 103 2.04 -33.51 -6.38
C LEU A 103 1.10 -34.56 -7.02
N LYS A 104 1.41 -35.85 -6.82
CA LYS A 104 0.74 -37.00 -7.45
C LYS A 104 -0.70 -37.22 -6.98
N ASP A 105 -1.01 -36.86 -5.73
CA ASP A 105 -2.31 -37.09 -5.11
C ASP A 105 -3.08 -35.76 -4.97
N ALA A 106 -4.08 -35.56 -5.82
CA ALA A 106 -5.03 -34.45 -5.66
C ALA A 106 -6.09 -34.84 -4.62
N THR A 107 -5.96 -34.41 -3.35
CA THR A 107 -7.03 -34.39 -2.32
C THR A 107 -6.57 -33.68 -1.01
N PRO A 108 -7.49 -33.26 -0.12
CA PRO A 108 -7.47 -31.95 0.55
C PRO A 108 -6.50 -31.79 1.73
N ASP A 109 -6.31 -30.51 2.10
CA ASP A 109 -5.40 -29.97 3.12
C ASP A 109 -5.35 -30.77 4.44
N VAL A 110 -4.18 -30.86 5.06
CA VAL A 110 -4.00 -31.50 6.37
C VAL A 110 -3.17 -30.61 7.30
N PRO A 111 -3.52 -30.48 8.58
CA PRO A 111 -2.53 -30.32 9.62
C PRO A 111 -2.25 -31.69 10.27
N ALA A 112 -1.09 -32.28 10.01
CA ALA A 112 -0.60 -33.41 10.81
C ALA A 112 0.09 -32.85 12.06
N ALA A 113 -0.61 -32.89 13.21
CA ALA A 113 -0.08 -32.47 14.50
C ALA A 113 0.74 -33.58 15.17
N ALA A 114 1.84 -33.17 15.81
CA ALA A 114 2.65 -34.00 16.70
C ALA A 114 1.96 -34.23 18.07
N SER A 115 1.96 -35.49 18.49
CA SER A 115 1.82 -36.11 19.83
C SER A 115 1.33 -35.26 21.03
N GLN A 116 0.21 -35.68 21.67
CA GLN A 116 -0.03 -35.88 23.13
C GLN A 116 -1.50 -36.33 23.41
N PRO A 117 -1.81 -37.00 24.56
CA PRO A 117 -2.94 -37.94 24.68
C PRO A 117 -4.28 -37.38 25.22
N SER A 118 -5.35 -37.94 24.64
CA SER A 118 -6.74 -38.18 25.11
C SER A 118 -7.40 -37.34 26.22
N GLY A 119 -8.56 -36.75 25.85
CA GLY A 119 -9.68 -36.37 26.73
C GLY A 119 -10.96 -36.17 25.90
N GLN A 120 -12.07 -36.76 26.34
CA GLN A 120 -13.25 -37.20 25.56
C GLN A 120 -14.40 -36.17 25.36
N ASN A 121 -15.29 -36.54 24.40
CA ASN A 121 -16.70 -36.14 24.13
C ASN A 121 -16.89 -34.83 23.34
N GLY A 122 -17.42 -34.78 22.12
CA GLY A 122 -18.56 -35.46 21.47
C GLY A 122 -19.54 -34.34 21.07
N VAL A 123 -19.86 -34.06 19.80
CA VAL A 123 -20.91 -34.69 18.96
C VAL A 123 -20.80 -34.09 17.54
N ALA A 124 -21.17 -34.91 16.55
CA ALA A 124 -21.04 -34.75 15.11
C ALA A 124 -21.91 -33.67 14.44
N THR A 125 -21.48 -33.18 13.27
CA THR A 125 -22.31 -33.06 12.06
C THR A 125 -21.46 -32.93 10.80
N GLN A 126 -21.96 -33.53 9.72
CA GLN A 126 -21.32 -33.76 8.42
C GLN A 126 -21.29 -32.50 7.51
N PRO A 127 -20.49 -32.53 6.44
CA PRO A 127 -20.13 -31.36 5.63
C PRO A 127 -21.13 -31.09 4.49
N ALA A 128 -21.45 -29.81 4.26
CA ALA A 128 -22.17 -29.37 3.06
C ALA A 128 -21.22 -28.61 2.13
N GLU A 129 -21.19 -29.07 0.88
CA GLU A 129 -20.34 -28.66 -0.24
C GLU A 129 -20.57 -27.20 -0.66
N ILE A 130 -19.50 -26.50 -1.01
CA ILE A 130 -19.55 -25.17 -1.64
C ILE A 130 -19.70 -25.38 -3.15
N ALA A 131 -20.92 -25.27 -3.65
CA ALA A 131 -21.21 -25.14 -5.07
C ALA A 131 -21.28 -23.65 -5.45
N LEU A 132 -20.52 -23.26 -6.46
CA LEU A 132 -20.79 -22.06 -7.26
C LEU A 132 -22.14 -22.29 -7.96
N GLY A 133 -23.18 -21.59 -7.50
CA GLY A 133 -24.52 -21.67 -8.08
C GLY A 133 -25.43 -20.61 -7.49
N SER A 134 -26.06 -19.84 -8.37
CA SER A 134 -26.97 -18.74 -8.10
C SER A 134 -28.19 -19.13 -7.26
N SER A 135 -28.24 -18.63 -6.03
CA SER A 135 -29.46 -18.18 -5.33
C SER A 135 -29.05 -17.68 -3.94
N VAL A 136 -28.86 -16.37 -3.82
CA VAL A 136 -28.79 -15.72 -2.51
C VAL A 136 -30.20 -15.77 -1.93
N GLU A 137 -30.43 -16.64 -0.95
CA GLU A 137 -31.51 -16.40 0.00
C GLU A 137 -31.21 -15.06 0.68
N GLN A 138 -32.14 -14.11 0.54
CA GLN A 138 -32.09 -12.78 1.14
C GLN A 138 -32.12 -12.87 2.68
N GLY A 139 -30.96 -13.17 3.28
CA GLY A 139 -30.67 -12.83 4.67
C GLY A 139 -30.18 -11.39 4.73
N ASP A 140 -30.82 -10.56 5.56
CA ASP A 140 -30.46 -9.15 5.78
C ASP A 140 -28.99 -9.03 6.21
N THR A 141 -28.10 -8.68 5.26
CA THR A 141 -26.67 -8.45 5.53
C THR A 141 -26.44 -7.18 6.34
N GLY A 142 -27.48 -6.38 6.60
CA GLY A 142 -27.38 -5.06 7.23
C GLY A 142 -26.61 -4.03 6.39
N ILE A 143 -26.21 -4.38 5.17
CA ILE A 143 -25.55 -3.49 4.21
C ILE A 143 -26.65 -2.88 3.33
N PRO A 144 -26.83 -1.55 3.33
CA PRO A 144 -27.86 -0.92 2.52
C PRO A 144 -27.53 -1.07 1.02
N PRO A 145 -28.54 -1.04 0.14
CA PRO A 145 -28.32 -1.10 -1.31
C PRO A 145 -27.43 0.07 -1.78
N LEU A 146 -26.62 -0.14 -2.83
CA LEU A 146 -25.58 0.81 -3.24
C LEU A 146 -26.17 2.17 -3.64
N GLU A 147 -27.40 2.19 -4.16
CA GLU A 147 -28.14 3.41 -4.55
C GLU A 147 -28.50 4.28 -3.34
N ALA A 148 -28.52 3.72 -2.13
CA ALA A 148 -28.73 4.46 -0.89
C ALA A 148 -27.45 5.12 -0.37
N ILE A 149 -26.28 4.81 -0.96
CA ILE A 149 -25.01 5.44 -0.62
C ILE A 149 -24.91 6.77 -1.39
N LEU A 150 -24.95 7.88 -0.67
CA LEU A 150 -24.94 9.22 -1.26
C LEU A 150 -23.58 9.90 -1.14
N SER A 151 -22.68 9.36 -0.31
CA SER A 151 -21.42 10.03 -0.01
C SER A 151 -20.33 9.13 0.59
N ALA A 152 -19.08 9.61 0.57
CA ALA A 152 -17.96 8.92 1.23
C ALA A 152 -18.19 8.67 2.75
N PRO A 153 -18.78 9.60 3.53
CA PRO A 153 -19.16 9.31 4.92
C PRO A 153 -20.17 8.16 5.09
N ASP A 154 -21.08 7.93 4.14
CA ASP A 154 -22.02 6.81 4.22
C ASP A 154 -21.28 5.47 4.09
N LEU A 155 -20.28 5.41 3.20
CA LEU A 155 -19.40 4.23 3.06
C LEU A 155 -18.60 3.96 4.33
N GLU A 156 -18.10 5.00 5.01
CA GLU A 156 -17.44 4.84 6.31
C GLU A 156 -18.38 4.23 7.35
N LEU A 157 -19.62 4.72 7.42
CA LEU A 157 -20.63 4.19 8.34
C LEU A 157 -20.98 2.73 8.03
N VAL A 158 -21.19 2.40 6.75
CA VAL A 158 -21.47 1.02 6.32
C VAL A 158 -20.29 0.10 6.62
N ALA A 159 -19.07 0.51 6.24
CA ALA A 159 -17.86 -0.27 6.49
C ALA A 159 -17.60 -0.50 7.98
N SER A 160 -17.95 0.45 8.85
CA SER A 160 -17.82 0.29 10.31
C SER A 160 -18.68 -0.83 10.89
N LYS A 161 -19.78 -1.19 10.19
CA LYS A 161 -20.72 -2.24 10.60
C LYS A 161 -20.44 -3.56 9.87
N ALA A 162 -20.08 -3.48 8.60
CA ALA A 162 -19.92 -4.65 7.73
C ALA A 162 -18.55 -5.33 7.87
N LEU A 163 -17.48 -4.56 8.12
CA LEU A 163 -16.14 -5.13 8.20
C LEU A 163 -15.92 -5.84 9.54
N THR A 164 -15.10 -6.90 9.51
CA THR A 164 -14.65 -7.53 10.76
C THR A 164 -13.96 -6.50 11.66
N PRO A 165 -14.03 -6.64 13.00
CA PRO A 165 -13.38 -5.70 13.92
C PRO A 165 -11.89 -5.48 13.62
N LYS A 166 -11.19 -6.53 13.17
CA LYS A 166 -9.78 -6.46 12.78
C LYS A 166 -9.57 -5.64 11.50
N THR A 167 -10.35 -5.89 10.45
CA THR A 167 -10.25 -5.14 9.18
C THR A 167 -10.62 -3.68 9.40
N TRP A 168 -11.71 -3.42 10.13
CA TRP A 168 -12.11 -2.07 10.50
C TRP A 168 -11.00 -1.35 11.27
N ALA A 169 -10.45 -1.97 12.32
CA ALA A 169 -9.35 -1.39 13.09
C ALA A 169 -8.12 -1.10 12.21
N PHE A 170 -7.81 -1.95 11.25
CA PHE A 170 -6.69 -1.71 10.34
C PHE A 170 -6.91 -0.50 9.42
N TYR A 171 -8.11 -0.35 8.85
CA TYR A 171 -8.46 0.75 7.93
C TYR A 171 -8.70 2.08 8.65
N SER A 172 -9.52 2.08 9.70
CA SER A 172 -9.95 3.30 10.39
C SER A 172 -8.86 3.87 11.32
N SER A 173 -7.94 3.05 11.82
CA SER A 173 -6.91 3.54 12.75
C SER A 173 -5.94 4.55 12.16
N ALA A 174 -5.40 5.34 13.07
CA ALA A 174 -4.32 6.29 12.87
C ALA A 174 -3.35 6.23 14.07
N ALA A 175 -2.30 7.04 14.03
CA ALA A 175 -1.27 7.06 15.06
C ALA A 175 -1.81 7.63 16.38
N THR A 176 -1.40 7.01 17.50
CA THR A 176 -1.60 7.44 18.89
C THR A 176 -3.02 7.94 19.18
N ASP A 177 -3.23 9.26 19.29
CA ASP A 177 -4.46 9.92 19.74
C ASP A 177 -5.36 10.39 18.58
N LEU A 178 -4.99 10.01 17.34
CA LEU A 178 -5.71 10.31 16.10
C LEU A 178 -5.88 11.83 15.90
N ILE A 179 -4.98 12.65 16.44
CA ILE A 179 -5.07 14.12 16.37
C ILE A 179 -4.89 14.56 14.92
N THR A 180 -3.78 14.18 14.30
CA THR A 180 -3.48 14.54 12.91
C THR A 180 -4.54 14.00 11.96
N HIS A 181 -5.01 12.76 12.18
CA HIS A 181 -6.06 12.16 11.35
C HIS A 181 -7.35 12.99 11.35
N ARG A 182 -7.81 13.44 12.53
CA ARG A 182 -8.98 14.30 12.65
C ARG A 182 -8.72 15.69 12.07
N LYS A 183 -7.55 16.28 12.34
CA LYS A 183 -7.19 17.63 11.87
C LYS A 183 -7.08 17.73 10.35
N ASN A 184 -6.63 16.69 9.67
CA ASN A 184 -6.65 16.62 8.20
C ASN A 184 -8.05 16.91 7.64
N LYS A 185 -9.08 16.27 8.19
CA LYS A 185 -10.49 16.44 7.77
C LYS A 185 -11.08 17.76 8.27
N GLU A 186 -10.83 18.10 9.53
CA GLU A 186 -11.37 19.31 10.17
C GLU A 186 -10.92 20.60 9.47
N LEU A 187 -9.62 20.74 9.20
CA LEU A 187 -9.07 22.01 8.71
C LEU A 187 -9.42 22.29 7.24
N VAL A 188 -9.57 21.26 6.40
CA VAL A 188 -10.09 21.41 5.03
C VAL A 188 -11.53 21.96 5.02
N ARG A 189 -12.34 21.59 6.03
CA ARG A 189 -13.74 22.02 6.16
C ARG A 189 -13.91 23.42 6.71
N ARG A 190 -12.88 23.99 7.34
CA ARG A 190 -12.83 25.39 7.78
C ARG A 190 -12.54 26.37 6.63
N ILE A 191 -12.06 25.86 5.50
CA ILE A 191 -11.88 26.66 4.27
C ILE A 191 -13.20 26.73 3.50
N MET A 192 -13.67 27.95 3.25
CA MET A 192 -14.98 28.21 2.63
C MET A 192 -14.83 28.62 1.17
N ILE A 193 -15.68 28.11 0.27
CA ILE A 193 -15.71 28.52 -1.14
C ILE A 193 -16.43 29.89 -1.26
N ARG A 194 -15.91 30.75 -2.13
CA ARG A 194 -16.44 32.08 -2.46
C ARG A 194 -17.10 32.06 -3.84
N PRO A 195 -18.40 31.71 -3.94
CA PRO A 195 -19.07 31.52 -5.22
C PRO A 195 -19.23 32.83 -6.01
N ARG A 196 -19.24 32.73 -7.34
CA ARG A 196 -19.52 33.84 -8.26
C ARG A 196 -20.83 33.59 -9.00
N ILE A 197 -21.78 34.50 -8.81
CA ILE A 197 -23.13 34.44 -9.38
C ILE A 197 -23.19 35.01 -10.81
N LEU A 198 -24.31 34.77 -11.50
CA LEU A 198 -24.58 35.25 -12.88
C LEU A 198 -23.49 34.85 -13.89
N ARG A 199 -22.96 33.63 -13.76
CA ARG A 199 -22.02 33.03 -14.71
C ARG A 199 -22.68 31.90 -15.47
N ASN A 200 -22.38 31.80 -16.75
CA ASN A 200 -22.82 30.67 -17.56
C ASN A 200 -22.04 29.42 -17.18
N VAL A 201 -22.72 28.45 -16.58
CA VAL A 201 -22.15 27.17 -16.13
C VAL A 201 -22.87 25.97 -16.76
N THR A 202 -23.48 26.15 -17.93
CA THR A 202 -24.18 25.08 -18.66
C THR A 202 -23.26 23.91 -18.97
N ARG A 203 -21.98 24.18 -19.29
CA ARG A 203 -20.97 23.16 -19.58
C ARG A 203 -19.80 23.31 -18.63
N VAL A 204 -19.37 22.20 -18.04
CA VAL A 204 -18.23 22.12 -17.12
C VAL A 204 -17.29 21.03 -17.62
N ASP A 205 -15.99 21.31 -17.59
CA ASP A 205 -14.92 20.33 -17.82
C ASP A 205 -13.98 20.34 -16.61
N PHE A 206 -13.99 19.25 -15.84
CA PHE A 206 -13.15 19.05 -14.67
C PHE A 206 -11.98 18.09 -14.93
N ARG A 207 -11.71 17.74 -16.18
CA ARG A 207 -10.54 16.91 -16.51
C ARG A 207 -9.25 17.67 -16.24
N THR A 208 -8.20 16.92 -15.95
CA THR A 208 -6.85 17.45 -15.71
C THR A 208 -5.80 16.51 -16.29
N SER A 209 -4.52 16.83 -16.09
CA SER A 209 -3.41 15.92 -16.34
C SER A 209 -2.65 15.63 -15.05
N ILE A 210 -2.16 14.40 -14.91
CA ILE A 210 -1.27 13.97 -13.82
C ILE A 210 -0.01 13.38 -14.48
N LEU A 211 1.14 14.02 -14.29
CA LEU A 211 2.43 13.67 -14.90
C LEU A 211 2.36 13.52 -16.43
N GLY A 212 1.58 14.38 -17.08
CA GLY A 212 1.37 14.37 -18.54
C GLY A 212 0.38 13.32 -19.05
N PHE A 213 -0.26 12.55 -18.17
CA PHE A 213 -1.33 11.62 -18.55
C PHE A 213 -2.70 12.26 -18.31
N GLU A 214 -3.66 12.08 -19.23
CA GLU A 214 -5.01 12.59 -19.04
C GLU A 214 -5.69 11.90 -17.85
N SER A 215 -6.37 12.69 -17.03
CA SER A 215 -7.19 12.21 -15.92
C SER A 215 -8.62 12.73 -16.05
N ALA A 216 -9.58 11.83 -15.89
CA ALA A 216 -11.00 12.16 -15.96
C ALA A 216 -11.47 13.08 -14.82
N ALA A 217 -10.70 13.21 -13.74
CA ALA A 217 -11.03 14.04 -12.59
C ALA A 217 -9.75 14.48 -11.84
N PRO A 218 -9.79 15.56 -11.03
CA PRO A 218 -8.65 16.04 -10.27
C PRO A 218 -8.47 15.27 -8.94
N PHE A 219 -8.71 13.96 -8.96
CA PHE A 219 -8.43 13.07 -7.84
C PHE A 219 -7.91 11.72 -8.33
N PHE A 220 -7.22 11.01 -7.45
CA PHE A 220 -6.77 9.64 -7.66
C PHE A 220 -6.98 8.83 -6.37
N ILE A 221 -6.99 7.49 -6.49
CA ILE A 221 -6.99 6.63 -5.31
C ILE A 221 -5.56 6.59 -4.77
N SER A 222 -5.34 7.14 -3.57
CA SER A 222 -4.04 7.13 -2.90
C SER A 222 -3.59 5.67 -2.66
N PRO A 223 -2.28 5.41 -2.64
CA PRO A 223 -1.77 4.08 -2.33
C PRO A 223 -2.14 3.70 -0.90
N ALA A 224 -3.17 2.88 -0.78
CA ALA A 224 -3.34 2.00 0.36
C ALA A 224 -2.78 0.63 -0.03
N ALA A 225 -2.45 -0.21 0.95
CA ALA A 225 -2.47 -1.64 0.68
C ALA A 225 -3.89 -1.95 0.13
N MET A 226 -3.98 -2.15 -1.20
CA MET A 226 -5.16 -2.25 -2.07
C MET A 226 -5.70 -0.92 -2.68
N ALA A 227 -5.61 -0.83 -4.03
CA ALA A 227 -6.29 0.04 -5.03
C ALA A 227 -5.57 1.28 -5.67
N LYS A 228 -5.59 1.28 -7.02
CA LYS A 228 -5.17 2.18 -8.14
C LYS A 228 -3.85 2.97 -8.12
N LEU A 229 -3.23 3.24 -6.98
CA LEU A 229 -1.79 3.50 -6.93
C LEU A 229 -1.16 2.28 -6.28
N ILE A 230 -0.37 1.53 -7.06
CA ILE A 230 -0.02 0.17 -6.67
C ILE A 230 1.00 0.25 -5.54
N SER A 231 0.56 -0.09 -4.33
CA SER A 231 1.42 -0.10 -3.15
C SER A 231 2.41 -1.27 -3.23
N SER A 232 3.64 -1.05 -2.74
CA SER A 232 4.59 -2.14 -2.50
C SER A 232 4.04 -3.21 -1.54
N ASN A 233 3.00 -2.87 -0.77
CA ASN A 233 2.29 -3.76 0.16
C ASN A 233 0.86 -4.09 -0.35
N ALA A 234 0.63 -4.14 -1.66
CA ALA A 234 -0.66 -4.61 -2.19
C ALA A 234 -0.84 -6.11 -1.93
N SER A 235 -2.08 -6.55 -1.71
CA SER A 235 -2.42 -7.98 -1.55
C SER A 235 -2.32 -8.79 -2.85
N TYR A 236 -2.17 -8.09 -3.98
CA TYR A 236 -1.99 -8.66 -5.31
C TYR A 236 -0.64 -8.23 -5.87
N THR A 237 -0.04 -9.04 -6.75
CA THR A 237 1.23 -8.68 -7.39
C THR A 237 1.05 -7.46 -8.30
N LEU A 238 2.16 -6.75 -8.57
CA LEU A 238 2.15 -5.63 -9.51
C LEU A 238 1.64 -6.05 -10.89
N LYS A 239 2.00 -7.27 -11.32
CA LYS A 239 1.59 -7.85 -12.60
C LYS A 239 0.09 -8.12 -12.64
N SER A 240 -0.49 -8.74 -11.61
CA SER A 240 -1.94 -9.06 -11.59
C SER A 240 -2.76 -7.78 -11.61
N ILE A 241 -2.36 -6.73 -10.87
CA ILE A 241 -3.09 -5.47 -10.84
C ILE A 241 -3.05 -4.75 -12.20
N VAL A 242 -1.89 -4.67 -12.83
CA VAL A 242 -1.76 -4.04 -14.16
C VAL A 242 -2.56 -4.82 -15.20
N SER A 243 -2.53 -6.15 -15.13
CA SER A 243 -3.23 -7.02 -16.10
C SER A 243 -4.76 -6.99 -15.94
N ALA A 244 -5.27 -6.59 -14.78
CA ALA A 244 -6.71 -6.48 -14.51
C ALA A 244 -7.35 -5.21 -15.10
N ALA A 245 -6.57 -4.26 -15.63
CA ALA A 245 -7.07 -3.04 -16.23
C ALA A 245 -6.83 -2.99 -17.75
N PRO A 246 -7.58 -2.15 -18.49
CA PRO A 246 -7.33 -1.93 -19.89
C PRO A 246 -5.88 -1.49 -20.16
N PRO A 247 -5.23 -1.92 -21.26
CA PRO A 247 -3.83 -1.56 -21.57
C PRO A 247 -3.54 -0.06 -21.66
N THR A 248 -4.58 0.76 -21.86
CA THR A 248 -4.50 2.22 -21.94
C THR A 248 -4.46 2.90 -20.58
N GLN A 249 -4.79 2.20 -19.49
CA GLN A 249 -4.80 2.77 -18.14
C GLN A 249 -3.37 3.06 -17.67
N PRO A 250 -3.02 4.33 -17.38
CA PRO A 250 -1.75 4.63 -16.75
C PRO A 250 -1.77 4.15 -15.29
N PHE A 251 -0.65 3.58 -14.85
CA PHE A 251 -0.42 3.19 -13.46
C PHE A 251 0.81 3.89 -12.90
N PHE A 252 0.68 4.38 -11.67
CA PHE A 252 1.80 4.86 -10.87
C PHE A 252 2.05 3.87 -9.71
N PHE A 253 3.31 3.71 -9.34
CA PHE A 253 3.73 2.73 -8.35
C PHE A 253 4.22 3.42 -7.08
N GLN A 254 3.68 3.05 -5.92
CA GLN A 254 4.20 3.51 -4.64
C GLN A 254 5.32 2.60 -4.17
N LEU A 255 6.49 3.20 -3.94
CA LEU A 255 7.70 2.52 -3.50
C LEU A 255 7.93 2.74 -2.00
N TYR A 256 8.15 1.65 -1.27
CA TYR A 256 8.94 1.66 -0.05
C TYR A 256 10.35 1.17 -0.36
N ILE A 257 11.36 1.88 0.15
CA ILE A 257 12.76 1.49 -0.05
C ILE A 257 13.08 0.35 0.92
N ASN A 258 13.57 -0.76 0.38
CA ASN A 258 13.96 -1.91 1.17
C ASN A 258 15.36 -1.69 1.74
N SER A 259 15.59 -2.09 2.99
CA SER A 259 16.91 -2.08 3.63
C SER A 259 17.96 -2.83 2.80
N GLU A 260 17.53 -3.87 2.09
CA GLU A 260 18.30 -4.53 1.03
C GLU A 260 18.06 -3.83 -0.31
N ARG A 261 18.79 -2.73 -0.57
CA ARG A 261 18.56 -1.82 -1.72
C ARG A 261 18.48 -2.51 -3.10
N HIS A 262 19.18 -3.63 -3.29
CA HIS A 262 19.12 -4.40 -4.53
C HIS A 262 17.69 -4.95 -4.82
N LYS A 263 16.90 -5.26 -3.79
CA LYS A 263 15.49 -5.66 -3.94
C LYS A 263 14.63 -4.50 -4.45
N THR A 264 14.90 -3.28 -3.99
CA THR A 264 14.27 -2.07 -4.54
C THR A 264 14.63 -1.85 -6.02
N VAL A 265 15.88 -2.07 -6.41
CA VAL A 265 16.28 -1.98 -7.83
C VAL A 265 15.54 -3.04 -8.67
N ALA A 266 15.39 -4.26 -8.17
CA ALA A 266 14.68 -5.32 -8.88
C ALA A 266 13.20 -4.99 -9.11
N ILE A 267 12.47 -4.55 -8.08
CA ILE A 267 11.06 -4.18 -8.21
C ILE A 267 10.85 -2.96 -9.11
N LEU A 268 11.74 -1.97 -9.06
CA LEU A 268 11.70 -0.81 -9.97
C LEU A 268 11.87 -1.21 -11.44
N ARG A 269 12.78 -2.15 -11.73
CA ARG A 269 12.95 -2.69 -13.08
C ARG A 269 11.72 -3.48 -13.53
N SER A 270 11.11 -4.26 -12.63
CA SER A 270 9.86 -4.98 -12.91
C SER A 270 8.72 -4.01 -13.21
N ALA A 271 8.54 -2.97 -12.38
CA ALA A 271 7.56 -1.92 -12.58
C ALA A 271 7.70 -1.23 -13.94
N LYS A 272 8.93 -0.89 -14.34
CA LYS A 272 9.20 -0.31 -15.66
C LYS A 272 8.79 -1.26 -16.80
N LYS A 273 9.10 -2.56 -16.70
CA LYS A 273 8.70 -3.57 -17.71
C LYS A 273 7.19 -3.70 -17.83
N LEU A 274 6.47 -3.55 -16.72
CA LEU A 274 5.00 -3.57 -16.67
C LEU A 274 4.36 -2.24 -17.11
N GLY A 275 5.15 -1.27 -17.59
CA GLY A 275 4.63 -0.03 -18.14
C GLY A 275 4.21 1.02 -17.10
N ILE A 276 4.65 0.88 -15.84
CA ILE A 276 4.46 1.92 -14.82
C ILE A 276 5.02 3.25 -15.31
N LYS A 277 4.23 4.31 -15.10
CA LYS A 277 4.49 5.64 -15.65
C LYS A 277 5.19 6.60 -14.69
N ALA A 278 5.13 6.32 -13.39
CA ALA A 278 5.80 7.12 -12.36
C ALA A 278 5.97 6.32 -11.05
N VAL A 279 6.89 6.76 -10.21
CA VAL A 279 7.13 6.17 -8.89
C VAL A 279 6.90 7.20 -7.79
N PHE A 280 6.03 6.87 -6.85
CA PHE A 280 5.75 7.64 -5.64
C PHE A 280 6.59 7.06 -4.49
N VAL A 281 7.70 7.71 -4.15
CA VAL A 281 8.59 7.25 -3.07
C VAL A 281 8.02 7.73 -1.74
N THR A 282 7.59 6.80 -0.88
CA THR A 282 7.04 7.14 0.44
C THR A 282 8.16 7.39 1.44
N VAL A 283 8.19 8.60 2.01
CA VAL A 283 9.24 9.04 2.96
C VAL A 283 8.70 9.38 4.36
N ASP A 284 7.39 9.36 4.57
CA ASP A 284 6.73 9.69 5.86
C ASP A 284 6.61 8.51 6.84
N ALA A 285 7.15 7.33 6.51
CA ALA A 285 7.02 6.13 7.34
C ALA A 285 8.34 5.32 7.47
N PRO A 286 9.49 5.94 7.81
CA PRO A 286 10.74 5.20 8.07
C PRO A 286 10.61 4.28 9.30
N VAL A 287 9.67 4.59 10.20
CA VAL A 287 9.27 3.73 11.31
C VAL A 287 7.74 3.66 11.29
N PRO A 288 7.13 2.48 11.56
CA PRO A 288 5.69 2.37 11.63
C PRO A 288 5.12 3.26 12.75
N GLY A 289 4.09 4.05 12.44
CA GLY A 289 3.32 4.76 13.46
C GLY A 289 2.57 3.79 14.38
N LYS A 290 2.41 4.18 15.64
CA LYS A 290 1.75 3.37 16.67
C LYS A 290 0.22 3.45 16.51
N ARG A 291 -0.41 2.41 15.98
CA ARG A 291 -1.86 2.37 15.74
C ARG A 291 -2.54 1.54 16.82
N GLU A 292 -3.02 2.18 17.87
CA GLU A 292 -3.46 1.46 19.07
C GLU A 292 -4.69 0.57 18.85
N ALA A 293 -5.64 0.98 18.01
CA ALA A 293 -6.79 0.14 17.67
C ALA A 293 -6.38 -1.13 16.92
N ASP A 294 -5.37 -1.04 16.03
CA ASP A 294 -4.80 -2.19 15.33
C ASP A 294 -4.07 -3.13 16.31
N GLU A 295 -3.32 -2.57 17.27
CA GLU A 295 -2.66 -3.36 18.32
C GLU A 295 -3.67 -4.05 19.26
N ARG A 296 -4.76 -3.38 19.65
CA ARG A 296 -5.83 -3.99 20.47
C ARG A 296 -6.54 -5.11 19.71
N ALA A 297 -6.91 -4.88 18.45
CA ALA A 297 -7.46 -5.92 17.59
C ALA A 297 -6.49 -7.10 17.42
N ALA A 298 -5.18 -6.83 17.46
CA ALA A 298 -4.13 -7.83 17.40
C ALA A 298 -3.90 -8.62 18.70
N GLN A 299 -4.36 -8.08 19.81
CA GLN A 299 -4.30 -8.76 21.11
C GLN A 299 -5.51 -9.67 21.31
N ALA A 300 -6.65 -9.33 20.69
CA ALA A 300 -7.88 -10.13 20.71
C ALA A 300 -7.82 -11.43 19.86
N GLY A 301 -6.75 -11.65 19.07
CA GLY A 301 -6.50 -12.86 18.30
C GLY A 301 -5.17 -12.83 17.54
N THR A 302 -4.67 -13.99 17.07
CA THR A 302 -3.41 -14.06 16.32
C THR A 302 -3.53 -13.28 15.00
N ILE A 303 -2.78 -12.18 14.85
CA ILE A 303 -2.67 -11.50 13.55
C ILE A 303 -1.65 -12.21 12.69
N ARG A 304 -2.15 -12.79 11.60
CA ARG A 304 -1.36 -13.10 10.41
C ARG A 304 -1.44 -11.92 9.46
N SER A 305 -0.31 -11.50 8.92
CA SER A 305 -0.30 -10.61 7.75
C SER A 305 -0.69 -11.38 6.50
N ALA A 306 -1.55 -10.78 5.66
CA ALA A 306 -1.86 -11.30 4.33
C ALA A 306 -0.68 -11.14 3.35
N ILE A 307 0.08 -10.04 3.43
CA ILE A 307 1.15 -9.77 2.44
C ILE A 307 2.44 -10.49 2.80
N SER A 308 2.63 -10.69 4.09
CA SER A 308 3.87 -11.19 4.61
C SER A 308 3.70 -12.61 5.12
N GLY A 309 2.62 -12.94 5.83
CA GLY A 309 2.48 -14.21 6.55
C GLY A 309 3.06 -14.10 7.96
N GLY A 310 3.44 -12.92 8.44
CA GLY A 310 4.05 -12.77 9.75
C GLY A 310 3.04 -12.96 10.86
N GLU A 311 3.39 -13.80 11.82
CA GLU A 311 2.66 -13.88 13.08
C GLU A 311 3.09 -12.72 13.98
N SER A 312 2.11 -12.07 14.59
CA SER A 312 2.38 -11.14 15.66
C SER A 312 3.08 -11.87 16.81
N SER A 313 4.40 -11.69 16.94
CA SER A 313 5.08 -12.02 18.20
C SER A 313 4.53 -11.05 19.25
N ARG A 314 3.90 -11.57 20.30
CA ARG A 314 3.57 -10.81 21.52
C ARG A 314 4.87 -10.40 22.21
N ASP A 315 5.62 -9.49 21.61
CA ASP A 315 6.73 -8.81 22.27
C ASP A 315 6.17 -7.69 23.14
N ARG A 316 6.95 -7.22 24.13
CA ARG A 316 6.54 -6.10 25.02
C ARG A 316 6.34 -4.77 24.27
N LYS A 317 6.48 -4.73 22.94
CA LYS A 317 6.44 -3.53 22.09
C LYS A 317 5.21 -3.45 21.16
N GLY A 318 4.35 -4.47 21.12
CA GLY A 318 3.07 -4.44 20.39
C GLY A 318 2.99 -5.38 19.17
N SER A 319 1.75 -5.72 18.79
CA SER A 319 1.41 -6.79 17.83
C SER A 319 0.68 -6.34 16.56
N GLY A 320 0.53 -5.03 16.32
CA GLY A 320 -0.24 -4.49 15.19
C GLY A 320 0.31 -4.85 13.81
N LEU A 321 -0.58 -5.05 12.84
CA LEU A 321 -0.25 -5.41 11.46
C LEU A 321 0.65 -4.37 10.78
N GLY A 322 0.45 -3.08 11.08
CA GLY A 322 1.26 -2.00 10.47
C GLY A 322 2.73 -2.08 10.84
N ARG A 323 3.02 -2.51 12.07
CA ARG A 323 4.39 -2.70 12.55
C ARG A 323 5.09 -3.81 11.79
N LEU A 324 4.37 -4.90 11.52
CA LEU A 324 4.90 -6.03 10.78
C LEU A 324 5.20 -5.66 9.33
N MET A 325 4.32 -4.89 8.67
CA MET A 325 4.47 -4.48 7.26
C MET A 325 5.60 -3.47 7.03
N ALA A 326 6.09 -2.81 8.08
CA ALA A 326 7.13 -1.80 7.97
C ALA A 326 8.54 -2.31 8.26
N ARG A 327 8.73 -3.61 8.56
CA ARG A 327 10.04 -4.14 9.01
C ARG A 327 11.14 -4.06 7.96
N TYR A 328 10.80 -4.19 6.69
CA TYR A 328 11.77 -4.17 5.59
C TYR A 328 12.16 -2.75 5.17
N ILE A 329 11.43 -1.72 5.62
CA ILE A 329 11.61 -0.34 5.18
C ILE A 329 12.95 0.20 5.69
N ASP A 330 13.77 0.72 4.77
CA ASP A 330 15.04 1.35 5.07
C ASP A 330 14.81 2.70 5.77
N LYS A 331 15.40 2.86 6.95
CA LYS A 331 15.27 4.06 7.80
C LYS A 331 16.42 5.03 7.60
N SER A 332 17.43 4.64 6.82
CA SER A 332 18.64 5.40 6.56
C SER A 332 18.58 6.23 5.28
N ILE A 333 17.41 6.26 4.63
CA ILE A 333 17.20 6.97 3.36
C ILE A 333 17.41 8.48 3.53
N THR A 334 18.12 9.05 2.58
CA THR A 334 18.51 10.47 2.51
C THR A 334 18.14 11.07 1.17
N TRP A 335 18.30 12.38 1.02
CA TRP A 335 18.01 13.07 -0.24
C TRP A 335 18.90 12.59 -1.39
N GLU A 336 20.16 12.24 -1.10
CA GLU A 336 21.13 11.72 -2.06
C GLU A 336 20.68 10.39 -2.69
N ASP A 337 19.87 9.60 -1.98
CA ASP A 337 19.34 8.33 -2.48
C ASP A 337 18.39 8.49 -3.67
N LEU A 338 17.76 9.66 -3.83
CA LEU A 338 16.85 9.92 -4.96
C LEU A 338 17.55 9.78 -6.32
N THR A 339 18.86 10.04 -6.38
CA THR A 339 19.66 9.92 -7.60
C THR A 339 19.66 8.49 -8.14
N TRP A 340 19.97 7.51 -7.29
CA TRP A 340 20.02 6.11 -7.75
C TRP A 340 18.62 5.53 -7.95
N ILE A 341 17.62 5.98 -7.17
CA ILE A 341 16.22 5.57 -7.35
C ILE A 341 15.71 6.01 -8.72
N ARG A 342 15.99 7.26 -9.12
CA ARG A 342 15.66 7.79 -10.45
C ARG A 342 16.36 6.99 -11.54
N GLY A 343 17.65 6.72 -11.36
CA GLY A 343 18.43 5.91 -12.32
C GLY A 343 17.87 4.49 -12.49
N ALA A 344 17.42 3.86 -11.40
CA ALA A 344 16.85 2.52 -11.41
C ALA A 344 15.40 2.48 -11.96
N SER A 345 14.59 3.49 -11.65
CA SER A 345 13.19 3.57 -12.09
C SER A 345 13.10 3.95 -13.57
N GLY A 346 13.89 4.92 -14.02
CA GLY A 346 13.83 5.49 -15.36
C GLY A 346 12.48 6.14 -15.72
N VAL A 347 11.71 6.56 -14.73
CA VAL A 347 10.40 7.23 -14.85
C VAL A 347 10.31 8.40 -13.85
N PRO A 348 9.37 9.35 -14.03
CA PRO A 348 9.12 10.43 -13.07
C PRO A 348 9.05 9.96 -11.62
N LEU A 349 9.63 10.76 -10.71
CA LEU A 349 9.61 10.53 -9.27
C LEU A 349 8.73 11.56 -8.57
N VAL A 350 7.85 11.08 -7.70
CA VAL A 350 7.05 11.90 -6.79
C VAL A 350 7.42 11.56 -5.36
N LEU A 351 7.75 12.57 -4.54
CA LEU A 351 7.99 12.34 -3.11
C LEU A 351 6.67 12.36 -2.34
N LYS A 352 6.26 11.20 -1.82
CA LYS A 352 5.06 11.06 -0.99
C LYS A 352 5.41 11.18 0.48
N GLY A 353 4.70 12.06 1.19
CA GLY A 353 4.86 12.23 2.62
C GLY A 353 5.59 13.50 3.03
N VAL A 354 5.70 14.47 2.11
CA VAL A 354 6.31 15.78 2.37
C VAL A 354 5.37 16.59 3.27
N GLN A 355 5.93 17.20 4.33
CA GLN A 355 5.15 17.80 5.42
C GLN A 355 5.55 19.25 5.76
N THR A 356 6.47 19.86 5.00
CA THR A 356 6.94 21.25 5.21
C THR A 356 7.27 21.92 3.88
N ALA A 357 7.28 23.26 3.84
CA ALA A 357 7.74 24.00 2.67
C ALA A 357 9.25 23.83 2.39
N ASP A 358 10.06 23.69 3.44
CA ASP A 358 11.51 23.48 3.30
C ASP A 358 11.85 22.20 2.56
N ASP A 359 11.15 21.10 2.86
CA ASP A 359 11.34 19.84 2.14
C ASP A 359 10.86 19.93 0.68
N VAL A 360 9.84 20.76 0.37
CA VAL A 360 9.45 20.99 -1.03
C VAL A 360 10.52 21.77 -1.79
N ARG A 361 11.20 22.72 -1.15
CA ARG A 361 12.35 23.42 -1.77
C ARG A 361 13.48 22.44 -2.08
N LEU A 362 13.81 21.55 -1.14
CA LEU A 362 14.78 20.48 -1.38
C LEU A 362 14.32 19.55 -2.51
N ALA A 363 13.04 19.19 -2.56
CA ALA A 363 12.48 18.38 -3.64
C ALA A 363 12.72 19.02 -5.04
N VAL A 364 12.53 20.34 -5.15
CA VAL A 364 12.87 21.11 -6.36
C VAL A 364 14.38 21.04 -6.67
N GLU A 365 15.25 21.23 -5.66
CA GLU A 365 16.70 21.17 -5.85
C GLU A 365 17.20 19.80 -6.32
N TYR A 366 16.61 18.72 -5.81
CA TYR A 366 16.88 17.34 -6.21
C TYR A 366 16.16 16.94 -7.51
N GLY A 367 15.40 17.86 -8.10
CA GLY A 367 14.77 17.71 -9.41
C GLY A 367 13.74 16.58 -9.44
N VAL A 368 12.92 16.41 -8.40
CA VAL A 368 11.76 15.49 -8.45
C VAL A 368 10.64 16.10 -9.30
N ASP A 369 9.81 15.25 -9.88
CA ASP A 369 8.77 15.64 -10.84
C ASP A 369 7.48 16.09 -10.13
N GLY A 370 7.30 15.68 -8.87
CA GLY A 370 6.20 16.12 -8.03
C GLY A 370 6.41 15.83 -6.54
N VAL A 371 5.52 16.37 -5.73
CA VAL A 371 5.42 16.06 -4.30
C VAL A 371 3.97 15.72 -3.95
N LEU A 372 3.77 14.79 -3.03
CA LEU A 372 2.48 14.51 -2.41
C LEU A 372 2.55 14.93 -0.94
N LEU A 373 1.90 16.06 -0.64
CA LEU A 373 1.73 16.61 0.70
C LEU A 373 0.84 15.66 1.50
N SER A 374 1.46 14.95 2.45
CA SER A 374 0.81 13.84 3.15
C SER A 374 1.49 13.57 4.49
N ASN A 375 0.69 13.18 5.46
CA ASN A 375 1.14 12.63 6.75
C ASN A 375 0.65 11.17 6.90
N HIS A 376 0.59 10.45 5.78
CA HIS A 376 0.10 9.08 5.68
C HIS A 376 -1.36 8.91 6.15
N GLY A 377 -2.20 9.95 5.96
CA GLY A 377 -3.57 9.99 6.48
C GLY A 377 -3.63 9.94 8.01
N GLY A 378 -2.63 10.51 8.69
CA GLY A 378 -2.45 10.51 10.15
C GLY A 378 -1.95 9.20 10.74
N ARG A 379 -1.37 8.30 9.95
CA ARG A 379 -0.95 6.95 10.38
C ARG A 379 0.51 6.86 10.81
N SER A 380 1.30 7.90 10.59
CA SER A 380 2.72 7.96 10.95
C SER A 380 2.95 8.77 12.23
N LEU A 381 3.32 10.05 12.12
CA LEU A 381 3.56 10.94 13.27
C LEU A 381 2.25 11.63 13.67
N ASP A 382 1.73 11.33 14.87
CA ASP A 382 0.62 12.07 15.44
C ASP A 382 1.10 13.41 16.04
N GLY A 383 0.30 14.46 15.89
CA GLY A 383 0.72 15.85 16.14
C GLY A 383 1.45 16.50 14.96
N SER A 384 1.62 15.81 13.83
CA SER A 384 2.02 16.45 12.57
C SER A 384 0.91 17.39 12.06
N GLN A 385 1.31 18.46 11.37
CA GLN A 385 0.36 19.40 10.79
C GLN A 385 -0.52 18.75 9.72
N ALA A 386 -1.73 19.30 9.54
CA ALA A 386 -2.61 18.84 8.49
C ALA A 386 -2.03 19.18 7.12
N SER A 387 -2.18 18.28 6.15
CA SER A 387 -1.63 18.46 4.80
C SER A 387 -2.10 19.75 4.11
N ILE A 388 -3.32 20.20 4.42
CA ILE A 388 -3.87 21.47 3.90
C ILE A 388 -3.11 22.69 4.40
N LEU A 389 -2.57 22.66 5.64
CA LEU A 389 -1.75 23.74 6.15
C LEU A 389 -0.42 23.81 5.43
N VAL A 390 0.17 22.66 5.06
CA VAL A 390 1.39 22.61 4.24
C VAL A 390 1.14 23.23 2.87
N LEU A 391 -0.02 22.97 2.25
CA LEU A 391 -0.36 23.59 0.95
C LEU A 391 -0.47 25.12 1.06
N LEU A 392 -1.04 25.63 2.16
CA LEU A 392 -1.09 27.07 2.45
C LEU A 392 0.31 27.62 2.74
N GLU A 393 1.15 26.87 3.46
CA GLU A 393 2.55 27.20 3.72
C GLU A 393 3.34 27.36 2.41
N LEU A 394 3.14 26.48 1.42
CA LEU A 394 3.76 26.63 0.09
C LEU A 394 3.31 27.91 -0.60
N ARG A 395 2.01 28.22 -0.55
CA ARG A 395 1.46 29.45 -1.16
C ARG A 395 2.03 30.71 -0.54
N GLU A 396 2.23 30.72 0.78
CA GLU A 396 2.80 31.86 1.50
C GLU A 396 4.30 31.99 1.27
N GLN A 397 5.05 30.89 1.39
CA GLN A 397 6.49 30.96 1.53
C GLN A 397 7.30 30.61 0.27
N CYS A 398 6.75 29.82 -0.66
CA CYS A 398 7.45 29.42 -1.89
C CYS A 398 6.47 29.15 -3.04
N PRO A 399 5.65 30.14 -3.46
CA PRO A 399 4.67 29.96 -4.53
C PRO A 399 5.30 29.56 -5.88
N GLU A 400 6.58 29.82 -6.10
CA GLU A 400 7.30 29.42 -7.32
C GLU A 400 7.41 27.90 -7.50
N VAL A 401 7.11 27.08 -6.49
CA VAL A 401 7.15 25.61 -6.61
C VAL A 401 6.03 25.09 -7.52
N PHE A 402 4.90 25.80 -7.60
CA PHE A 402 3.76 25.41 -8.45
C PHE A 402 4.08 25.51 -9.95
N ASP A 403 5.13 26.24 -10.33
CA ASP A 403 5.62 26.34 -11.71
C ASP A 403 6.73 25.31 -12.02
N LYS A 404 7.24 24.60 -11.01
CA LYS A 404 8.44 23.74 -11.13
C LYS A 404 8.14 22.25 -11.03
N LEU A 405 7.12 21.86 -10.27
CA LEU A 405 6.73 20.47 -10.07
C LEU A 405 5.22 20.35 -9.87
N GLU A 406 4.67 19.14 -10.04
CA GLU A 406 3.28 18.88 -9.69
C GLU A 406 3.11 18.70 -8.17
N VAL A 407 2.14 19.40 -7.59
CA VAL A 407 1.82 19.31 -6.16
C VAL A 407 0.53 18.51 -5.98
N TYR A 408 0.63 17.36 -5.34
CA TYR A 408 -0.53 16.58 -4.91
C TYR A 408 -0.74 16.71 -3.41
N ILE A 409 -1.93 16.38 -2.95
CA ILE A 409 -2.28 16.41 -1.54
C ILE A 409 -3.22 15.25 -1.20
N ASP A 410 -3.05 14.64 -0.03
CA ASP A 410 -4.03 13.68 0.52
C ASP A 410 -4.32 13.92 2.00
N GLY A 411 -5.22 13.11 2.56
CA GLY A 411 -5.57 13.12 3.97
C GLY A 411 -6.83 13.92 4.28
N GLY A 412 -7.92 13.21 4.63
CA GLY A 412 -9.16 13.82 5.13
C GLY A 412 -10.14 14.33 4.07
N PHE A 413 -9.83 14.20 2.78
CA PHE A 413 -10.71 14.56 1.67
C PHE A 413 -11.82 13.52 1.48
N GLU A 414 -13.07 13.97 1.55
CA GLU A 414 -14.26 13.10 1.45
C GLU A 414 -15.34 13.67 0.53
N ARG A 415 -15.18 14.91 0.05
CA ARG A 415 -16.15 15.59 -0.81
C ARG A 415 -15.49 16.17 -2.06
N GLY A 416 -16.24 16.25 -3.15
CA GLY A 416 -15.82 16.93 -4.37
C GLY A 416 -15.54 18.42 -4.16
N SER A 417 -16.25 19.07 -3.24
CA SER A 417 -15.96 20.45 -2.83
C SER A 417 -14.63 20.58 -2.07
N ASP A 418 -14.22 19.56 -1.30
CA ASP A 418 -12.91 19.54 -0.66
C ASP A 418 -11.79 19.42 -1.70
N VAL A 419 -12.00 18.59 -2.73
CA VAL A 419 -11.08 18.48 -3.87
C VAL A 419 -10.94 19.83 -4.58
N LEU A 420 -12.06 20.51 -4.86
CA LEU A 420 -12.04 21.81 -5.53
C LEU A 420 -11.30 22.89 -4.72
N LYS A 421 -11.40 22.88 -3.39
CA LYS A 421 -10.64 23.81 -2.52
C LYS A 421 -9.13 23.59 -2.68
N ALA A 422 -8.66 22.34 -2.65
CA ALA A 422 -7.24 22.03 -2.82
C ALA A 422 -6.74 22.42 -4.21
N VAL A 423 -7.52 22.17 -5.26
CA VAL A 423 -7.19 22.57 -6.63
C VAL A 423 -7.12 24.09 -6.76
N ALA A 424 -8.08 24.82 -6.20
CA ALA A 424 -8.03 26.29 -6.14
C ALA A 424 -6.77 26.80 -5.41
N LEU A 425 -6.30 26.06 -4.41
CA LEU A 425 -5.06 26.32 -3.68
C LEU A 425 -3.80 25.78 -4.38
N GLY A 426 -3.89 25.28 -5.61
CA GLY A 426 -2.74 24.95 -6.46
C GLY A 426 -2.33 23.49 -6.48
N ALA A 427 -3.09 22.59 -5.83
CA ALA A 427 -2.86 21.17 -6.00
C ALA A 427 -3.27 20.72 -7.41
N THR A 428 -2.44 19.92 -8.07
CA THR A 428 -2.74 19.30 -9.37
C THR A 428 -3.87 18.29 -9.26
N ALA A 429 -3.84 17.47 -8.21
CA ALA A 429 -4.87 16.47 -7.91
C ALA A 429 -4.85 16.06 -6.43
N VAL A 430 -5.97 15.50 -5.97
CA VAL A 430 -6.15 15.04 -4.59
C VAL A 430 -6.14 13.52 -4.49
N GLY A 431 -5.33 12.99 -3.59
CA GLY A 431 -5.32 11.57 -3.25
C GLY A 431 -6.42 11.23 -2.23
N VAL A 432 -7.21 10.19 -2.51
CA VAL A 432 -8.27 9.69 -1.62
C VAL A 432 -7.97 8.25 -1.22
N GLY A 433 -7.84 8.00 0.09
CA GLY A 433 -7.48 6.69 0.64
C GLY A 433 -8.68 5.93 1.22
N ARG A 434 -8.93 6.13 2.52
CA ARG A 434 -9.95 5.38 3.31
C ARG A 434 -11.33 5.28 2.65
N PRO A 435 -11.91 6.34 2.05
CA PRO A 435 -13.20 6.22 1.36
C PRO A 435 -13.25 5.09 0.33
N PHE A 436 -12.19 4.92 -0.47
CA PHE A 436 -12.11 3.81 -1.44
C PHE A 436 -11.84 2.45 -0.79
N LEU A 437 -11.15 2.39 0.36
CA LEU A 437 -11.05 1.14 1.12
C LEU A 437 -12.40 0.73 1.71
N TYR A 438 -13.20 1.69 2.16
CA TYR A 438 -14.54 1.43 2.68
C TYR A 438 -15.52 1.03 1.58
N SER A 439 -15.37 1.59 0.37
CA SER A 439 -16.21 1.23 -0.77
C SER A 439 -16.06 -0.22 -1.21
N LEU A 440 -14.93 -0.88 -0.89
CA LEU A 440 -14.70 -2.30 -1.19
C LEU A 440 -15.66 -3.26 -0.47
N VAL A 441 -16.44 -2.79 0.51
CA VAL A 441 -17.58 -3.56 1.06
C VAL A 441 -18.58 -3.95 -0.05
N TYR A 442 -18.68 -3.14 -1.10
CA TYR A 442 -19.48 -3.39 -2.30
C TYR A 442 -18.62 -3.86 -3.49
N GLY A 443 -17.38 -4.31 -3.25
CA GLY A 443 -16.46 -4.73 -4.31
C GLY A 443 -16.11 -3.62 -5.31
N GLN A 444 -16.01 -3.98 -6.59
CA GLN A 444 -15.67 -3.05 -7.68
C GLN A 444 -16.76 -1.96 -7.86
N GLU A 445 -18.03 -2.33 -7.79
CA GLU A 445 -19.16 -1.41 -7.98
C GLU A 445 -19.14 -0.28 -6.96
N GLY A 446 -18.76 -0.56 -5.70
CA GLY A 446 -18.58 0.48 -4.69
C GLY A 446 -17.49 1.49 -5.04
N VAL A 447 -16.37 1.03 -5.60
CA VAL A 447 -15.27 1.91 -6.05
C VAL A 447 -15.71 2.79 -7.22
N GLU A 448 -16.45 2.23 -8.16
CA GLU A 448 -17.01 2.97 -9.29
C GLU A 448 -18.07 3.99 -8.84
N HIS A 449 -18.95 3.59 -7.94
CA HIS A 449 -19.99 4.45 -7.36
C HIS A 449 -19.40 5.63 -6.60
N LEU A 450 -18.43 5.40 -5.71
CA LEU A 450 -17.72 6.49 -5.04
C LEU A 450 -16.98 7.41 -6.03
N SER A 451 -16.39 6.83 -7.09
CA SER A 451 -15.75 7.64 -8.13
C SER A 451 -16.76 8.55 -8.84
N GLN A 452 -17.99 8.07 -9.05
CA GLN A 452 -19.05 8.87 -9.67
C GLN A 452 -19.58 9.95 -8.71
N ILE A 453 -19.84 9.61 -7.44
CA ILE A 453 -20.24 10.57 -6.41
C ILE A 453 -19.25 11.76 -6.36
N LEU A 454 -17.95 11.47 -6.29
CA LEU A 454 -16.95 12.54 -6.21
C LEU A 454 -16.91 13.40 -7.49
N LYS A 455 -17.10 12.80 -8.67
CA LYS A 455 -17.19 13.56 -9.94
C LYS A 455 -18.42 14.47 -9.95
N ASP A 456 -19.59 13.95 -9.58
CA ASP A 456 -20.84 14.71 -9.53
C ASP A 456 -20.76 15.86 -8.52
N GLU A 457 -20.15 15.62 -7.36
CA GLU A 457 -19.90 16.66 -6.35
C GLU A 457 -18.91 17.73 -6.84
N ILE A 458 -17.85 17.37 -7.58
CA ILE A 458 -16.92 18.33 -8.18
C ILE A 458 -17.65 19.17 -9.22
N GLU A 459 -18.37 18.54 -10.14
CA GLU A 459 -19.11 19.22 -11.21
C GLU A 459 -20.14 20.19 -10.64
N THR A 460 -20.91 19.74 -9.63
CA THR A 460 -21.89 20.57 -8.91
C THR A 460 -21.20 21.73 -8.22
N SER A 461 -20.09 21.49 -7.52
CA SER A 461 -19.33 22.54 -6.84
C SER A 461 -18.78 23.58 -7.82
N MET A 462 -18.27 23.15 -8.99
CA MET A 462 -17.79 24.03 -10.05
C MET A 462 -18.91 24.91 -10.60
N ARG A 463 -20.08 24.34 -10.88
CA ARG A 463 -21.25 25.13 -11.31
C ARG A 463 -21.66 26.16 -10.26
N LEU A 464 -21.81 25.73 -9.01
CA LEU A 464 -22.27 26.59 -7.92
C LEU A 464 -21.27 27.69 -7.57
N CYS A 465 -19.97 27.45 -7.75
CA CYS A 465 -18.95 28.48 -7.56
C CYS A 465 -18.71 29.36 -8.80
N GLY A 466 -19.36 29.04 -9.93
CA GLY A 466 -19.32 29.86 -11.13
C GLY A 466 -18.07 29.64 -11.98
N ILE A 467 -17.54 28.42 -12.06
CA ILE A 467 -16.46 28.06 -12.98
C ILE A 467 -16.85 26.90 -13.90
N THR A 468 -16.23 26.86 -15.06
CA THR A 468 -16.47 25.84 -16.10
C THR A 468 -15.23 25.04 -16.45
N SER A 469 -14.06 25.44 -15.96
CA SER A 469 -12.79 24.72 -16.13
C SER A 469 -11.93 24.85 -14.88
N LEU A 470 -11.14 23.82 -14.56
CA LEU A 470 -10.19 23.86 -13.45
C LEU A 470 -9.14 24.96 -13.60
N SER A 471 -8.83 25.42 -14.82
CA SER A 471 -7.92 26.56 -15.05
C SER A 471 -8.42 27.87 -14.44
N GLN A 472 -9.71 27.97 -14.13
CA GLN A 472 -10.31 29.11 -13.44
C GLN A 472 -10.26 28.98 -11.92
N ALA A 473 -9.88 27.81 -11.39
CA ALA A 473 -9.71 27.56 -9.97
C ALA A 473 -8.48 28.34 -9.46
N THR A 474 -8.72 29.37 -8.64
CA THR A 474 -7.66 30.23 -8.12
C THR A 474 -7.82 30.40 -6.61
N PRO A 475 -6.77 30.79 -5.86
CA PRO A 475 -6.87 30.98 -4.41
C PRO A 475 -7.94 31.98 -4.00
N ALA A 476 -8.25 32.97 -4.86
CA ALA A 476 -9.31 33.94 -4.62
C ALA A 476 -10.72 33.30 -4.49
N MET A 477 -10.91 32.07 -4.96
CA MET A 477 -12.15 31.31 -4.85
C MET A 477 -12.38 30.69 -3.48
N VAL A 478 -11.40 30.73 -2.58
CA VAL A 478 -11.54 30.22 -1.22
C VAL A 478 -11.27 31.33 -0.20
N ASN A 479 -11.86 31.17 0.98
CA ASN A 479 -11.58 31.97 2.17
C ASN A 479 -10.89 31.05 3.19
N THR A 480 -9.62 31.35 3.47
CA THR A 480 -8.73 30.57 4.35
C THR A 480 -8.53 31.25 5.71
N LEU A 481 -9.16 32.40 5.98
CA LEU A 481 -8.91 33.21 7.17
C LEU A 481 -9.13 32.45 8.50
N ASP A 482 -10.00 31.44 8.51
CA ASP A 482 -10.24 30.59 9.69
C ASP A 482 -9.10 29.59 9.96
N VAL A 483 -8.11 29.46 9.07
CA VAL A 483 -6.95 28.57 9.26
C VAL A 483 -5.60 29.25 9.00
N ASP A 484 -5.56 30.43 8.40
CA ASP A 484 -4.31 31.15 8.06
C ASP A 484 -3.41 31.36 9.28
N TYR A 485 -3.97 31.66 10.45
CA TYR A 485 -3.21 31.86 11.68
C TYR A 485 -2.52 30.58 12.22
N LEU A 486 -2.87 29.40 11.68
CA LEU A 486 -2.23 28.12 11.99
C LEU A 486 -1.07 27.80 11.05
N VAL A 487 -0.92 28.54 9.95
CA VAL A 487 0.17 28.37 9.00
C VAL A 487 1.44 28.93 9.60
N MET A 488 2.52 28.17 9.54
CA MET A 488 3.82 28.64 10.01
C MET A 488 4.29 29.75 9.07
N SER A 489 4.42 30.99 9.57
CA SER A 489 4.88 32.09 8.73
C SER A 489 6.39 32.04 8.52
N GLY A 490 6.84 32.52 7.35
CA GLY A 490 8.27 32.49 6.97
C GLY A 490 9.20 33.26 7.92
N GLU A 491 8.68 34.24 8.67
CA GLU A 491 9.43 34.96 9.71
C GLU A 491 9.62 34.15 10.99
N GLN A 492 8.70 33.23 11.31
CA GLN A 492 8.76 32.36 12.49
C GLN A 492 9.59 31.10 12.23
N ALA A 493 9.67 30.63 10.98
CA ALA A 493 10.42 29.43 10.58
C ALA A 493 11.94 29.63 10.51
N ARG A 494 12.42 30.86 10.28
CA ARG A 494 13.87 31.12 10.17
C ARG A 494 14.51 31.18 11.56
N PRO A 495 15.49 30.31 11.89
CA PRO A 495 16.25 30.48 13.12
C PRO A 495 16.93 31.86 13.07
N LYS A 496 16.70 32.69 14.11
CA LYS A 496 17.34 34.01 14.26
C LYS A 496 18.88 33.96 14.35
N THR A 497 19.47 32.77 14.33
CA THR A 497 20.91 32.54 14.40
C THR A 497 21.34 31.68 13.21
N PRO A 498 22.31 32.11 12.38
CA PRO A 498 22.80 31.30 11.27
C PRO A 498 23.36 29.97 11.80
N LEU A 499 22.93 28.85 11.21
CA LEU A 499 23.58 27.55 11.41
C LEU A 499 25.07 27.73 11.07
N ARG A 500 25.91 27.71 12.10
CA ARG A 500 27.35 27.89 12.00
C ARG A 500 27.87 26.74 11.11
N LYS A 501 28.24 27.04 9.86
CA LYS A 501 28.87 26.08 8.94
C LYS A 501 30.00 25.37 9.71
N ARG A 502 29.81 24.11 10.09
CA ARG A 502 30.90 23.29 10.60
C ARG A 502 31.90 23.17 9.46
N ARG A 503 33.01 23.90 9.55
CA ARG A 503 34.17 23.69 8.70
C ARG A 503 34.56 22.22 8.84
N ALA A 504 34.42 21.45 7.76
CA ALA A 504 35.09 20.18 7.64
C ALA A 504 36.59 20.44 7.84
N LYS A 505 37.18 19.85 8.88
CA LYS A 505 38.63 19.74 8.96
C LYS A 505 39.03 18.66 7.96
N LEU A 506 39.89 19.05 7.02
CA LEU A 506 40.64 18.19 6.11
C LEU A 506 41.35 17.06 6.85
#